data_AF-A0A836RDV3-F1
#
_entry.id   AF-A0A836RDV3-F1
#
_cell.length_a   1.000
_cell.length_b   1.000
_cell.length_c   1.000
_cell.angle_alpha   90.00
_cell.angle_beta   90.00
_cell.angle_gamma   90.00
#
_symmetry.space_group_name_H-M   'P 1'
#
loop_
_entity.id
_entity.type
_entity.pdbx_description
1 polymer ?
#
loop_
_entity_poly.entity_id
_entity_poly.type
_entity_poly.pdbx_seq_one_letter_code
_entity_poly.pdbx_strand_id
1 'polypeptide(L)'
;MEELRARATRLFLRAMVPVSVLGAITLTLPSAHGQVSKGEVQQAIRRGVEFLKEKAAAEDGPELELAAYAMLVAGAPENTPVIQRAIRRAREKVVDGKYAALRHHIYEAAVDAMLLEEADAKEHQPEIEAIARYLVSKQDPEGYWEYPFRKVGGDTSITQYGALGLWAATRSGVKVPIRVWDRLGGWLLRTQLKDGGFAYWPVGTNDNPARREPRHSMAAAGVGSLLIARLHLAEGKEWSPAERKKGSDKLALGVLEAVEEE
;
A
#
# COMPACT_ATOMS: atom_id res chain seq x y z
N MET A 1 3.90 34.83 -36.01
CA MET A 1 4.39 34.48 -34.65
C MET A 1 4.91 33.05 -34.58
N GLU A 2 5.44 32.52 -35.69
CA GLU A 2 6.04 31.18 -35.80
C GLU A 2 7.48 31.25 -36.34
N GLU A 3 7.94 32.44 -36.74
CA GLU A 3 9.28 32.71 -37.29
C GLU A 3 10.32 33.12 -36.23
N LEU A 4 9.91 33.38 -34.99
CA LEU A 4 10.82 33.71 -33.88
C LEU A 4 11.30 32.48 -33.08
N ARG A 5 10.78 31.28 -33.37
CA ARG A 5 11.22 30.03 -32.74
C ARG A 5 12.29 29.25 -33.53
N ALA A 6 12.67 29.69 -34.73
CA ALA A 6 13.61 28.98 -35.60
C ALA A 6 15.07 29.50 -35.60
N ARG A 7 15.38 30.58 -34.85
CA ARG A 7 16.71 31.25 -34.90
C ARG A 7 17.62 31.05 -33.68
N ALA A 8 17.23 30.25 -32.69
CA ALA A 8 18.08 29.97 -31.53
C ALA A 8 18.85 28.63 -31.60
N THR A 9 18.68 27.83 -32.66
CA THR A 9 19.25 26.47 -32.76
C THR A 9 20.44 26.35 -33.73
N ARG A 10 21.05 27.45 -34.19
CA ARG A 10 22.19 27.39 -35.12
C ARG A 10 23.25 28.44 -34.84
N LEU A 11 23.87 28.38 -33.67
CA LEU A 11 25.17 29.01 -33.44
C LEU A 11 25.79 28.32 -32.24
N PHE A 12 26.56 27.26 -32.47
CA PHE A 12 27.71 26.82 -31.65
C PHE A 12 28.27 25.52 -32.22
N LEU A 13 28.74 25.57 -33.47
CA LEU A 13 29.66 24.57 -33.99
C LEU A 13 30.73 25.27 -34.83
N ARG A 14 31.98 24.91 -34.52
CA ARG A 14 33.25 25.20 -35.22
C ARG A 14 34.06 26.38 -34.69
N ALA A 15 34.87 26.08 -33.68
CA ALA A 15 36.24 26.57 -33.60
C ALA A 15 37.18 25.41 -33.24
N MET A 16 37.93 24.99 -34.26
CA MET A 16 39.24 24.32 -34.33
C MET A 16 39.79 23.48 -33.15
N VAL A 17 40.07 22.21 -33.49
CA VAL A 17 41.11 21.31 -32.95
C VAL A 17 42.47 21.76 -33.53
N PRO A 18 43.65 21.75 -32.83
CA PRO A 18 44.40 20.50 -32.63
C PRO A 18 45.25 20.31 -31.35
N VAL A 19 45.32 19.02 -30.96
CA VAL A 19 46.48 18.29 -30.41
C VAL A 19 47.00 18.67 -29.03
N SER A 20 46.75 17.78 -28.07
CA SER A 20 47.80 17.25 -27.19
C SER A 20 47.42 15.85 -26.74
N VAL A 21 48.14 14.86 -27.26
CA VAL A 21 48.15 13.47 -26.81
C VAL A 21 48.82 13.46 -25.43
N LEU A 22 48.09 13.10 -24.38
CA LEU A 22 48.67 12.53 -23.17
C LEU A 22 47.62 11.64 -22.48
N GLY A 23 48.05 10.44 -22.12
CA GLY A 23 47.18 9.32 -21.78
C GLY A 23 46.25 9.57 -20.60
N ALA A 24 44.98 9.24 -20.81
CA ALA A 24 44.13 8.70 -19.78
C ALA A 24 43.55 7.41 -20.36
N ILE A 25 44.06 6.27 -19.89
CA ILE A 25 43.33 5.01 -19.97
C ILE A 25 42.09 5.23 -19.10
N THR A 26 41.02 5.75 -19.70
CA THR A 26 39.70 5.63 -19.12
C THR A 26 39.35 4.16 -19.20
N LEU A 27 39.60 3.43 -18.10
CA LEU A 27 38.85 2.23 -17.78
C LEU A 27 37.38 2.65 -17.71
N THR A 28 36.72 2.67 -18.87
CA THR A 28 35.28 2.54 -18.93
C THR A 28 34.99 1.13 -18.45
N LEU A 29 34.87 0.95 -17.14
CA LEU A 29 34.16 -0.19 -16.59
C LEU A 29 32.79 -0.16 -17.28
N PRO A 30 32.43 -1.14 -18.12
CA PRO A 30 31.06 -1.23 -18.56
C PRO A 30 30.25 -1.39 -17.29
N SER A 31 29.40 -0.40 -16.99
CA SER A 31 28.33 -0.60 -16.04
C SER A 31 27.40 -1.63 -16.68
N ALA A 32 27.73 -2.90 -16.52
CA ALA A 32 26.93 -4.05 -16.91
C ALA A 32 25.80 -4.23 -15.87
N HIS A 33 25.04 -3.17 -15.61
CA HIS A 33 23.67 -3.34 -15.16
C HIS A 33 22.83 -3.26 -16.43
N GLY A 34 22.84 -4.35 -17.21
CA GLY A 34 21.95 -4.48 -18.35
C GLY A 34 20.53 -4.16 -17.89
N GLN A 35 19.84 -3.28 -18.62
CA GLN A 35 18.44 -2.98 -18.32
C GLN A 35 17.66 -4.30 -18.32
N VAL A 36 17.02 -4.62 -17.19
CA VAL A 36 16.18 -5.81 -17.06
C VAL A 36 15.10 -5.76 -18.13
N SER A 37 15.07 -6.76 -18.99
CA SER A 37 14.10 -6.84 -20.08
C SER A 37 12.71 -7.21 -19.56
N LYS A 38 11.66 -6.82 -20.31
CA LYS A 38 10.29 -7.29 -20.03
C LYS A 38 10.20 -8.82 -20.00
N GLY A 39 10.98 -9.50 -20.85
CA GLY A 39 11.03 -10.96 -20.89
C GLY A 39 11.57 -11.58 -19.60
N GLU A 40 12.63 -11.00 -19.04
CA GLU A 40 13.20 -11.43 -17.75
C GLU A 40 12.25 -11.19 -16.58
N VAL A 41 11.57 -10.03 -16.55
CA VAL A 41 10.52 -9.75 -15.54
C VAL A 41 9.40 -10.78 -15.64
N GLN A 42 8.88 -11.05 -16.84
CA GLN A 42 7.82 -12.03 -17.04
C GLN A 42 8.25 -13.45 -16.69
N GLN A 43 9.50 -13.81 -16.94
CA GLN A 43 10.05 -15.10 -16.52
C GLN A 43 10.15 -15.20 -14.99
N ALA A 44 10.58 -14.12 -14.32
CA ALA A 44 10.65 -14.08 -12.86
C ALA A 44 9.24 -14.20 -12.23
N ILE A 45 8.24 -13.51 -12.77
CA ILE A 45 6.84 -13.63 -12.34
C ILE A 45 6.36 -15.08 -12.49
N ARG A 46 6.58 -15.72 -13.64
CA ARG A 46 6.19 -17.12 -13.86
C ARG A 46 6.84 -18.07 -12.86
N ARG A 47 8.15 -17.92 -12.59
CA ARG A 47 8.83 -18.72 -11.56
C ARG A 47 8.26 -18.49 -10.17
N GLY A 48 7.90 -17.25 -9.84
CA GLY A 48 7.26 -16.91 -8.58
C GLY A 48 5.90 -17.59 -8.42
N VAL A 49 5.06 -17.55 -9.47
CA VAL A 49 3.75 -18.23 -9.47
C VAL A 49 3.91 -19.74 -9.27
N GLU A 50 4.82 -20.40 -9.99
CA GLU A 50 5.05 -21.85 -9.82
C GLU A 50 5.56 -22.19 -8.42
N PHE A 51 6.47 -21.38 -7.87
CA PHE A 51 6.94 -21.55 -6.49
C PHE A 51 5.80 -21.41 -5.47
N LEU A 52 4.93 -20.40 -5.63
CA LEU A 52 3.80 -20.19 -4.73
C LEU A 52 2.77 -21.31 -4.84
N LYS A 53 2.51 -21.86 -6.04
CA LYS A 53 1.64 -23.03 -6.20
C LYS A 53 2.12 -24.22 -5.37
N GLU A 54 3.43 -24.49 -5.38
CA GLU A 54 4.02 -25.58 -4.62
C GLU A 54 3.96 -25.31 -3.11
N LYS A 55 4.41 -24.14 -2.66
CA LYS A 55 4.49 -23.82 -1.23
C LYS A 55 3.12 -23.66 -0.59
N ALA A 56 2.21 -22.91 -1.22
CA ALA A 56 0.89 -22.67 -0.69
C ALA A 56 0.04 -23.95 -0.60
N ALA A 57 0.40 -25.03 -1.32
CA ALA A 57 -0.32 -26.29 -1.25
C ALA A 57 -0.36 -26.87 0.18
N ALA A 58 0.70 -26.65 0.96
CA ALA A 58 0.84 -27.12 2.34
C ALA A 58 0.29 -26.15 3.41
N GLU A 59 -0.06 -24.92 3.02
CA GLU A 59 -0.54 -23.89 3.94
C GLU A 59 -2.05 -24.01 4.20
N ASP A 60 -2.47 -23.73 5.43
CA ASP A 60 -3.87 -23.77 5.90
C ASP A 60 -4.28 -22.53 6.72
N GLY A 61 -3.45 -21.48 6.71
CA GLY A 61 -3.66 -20.17 7.33
C GLY A 61 -3.61 -19.03 6.30
N PRO A 62 -3.70 -17.76 6.75
CA PRO A 62 -3.72 -16.56 5.88
C PRO A 62 -2.54 -16.45 4.89
N GLU A 63 -1.47 -17.21 5.09
CA GLU A 63 -0.37 -17.41 4.15
C GLU A 63 -0.86 -18.00 2.82
N LEU A 64 -1.82 -18.94 2.86
CA LEU A 64 -2.48 -19.48 1.68
C LEU A 64 -3.26 -18.39 0.94
N GLU A 65 -4.09 -17.63 1.65
CA GLU A 65 -4.91 -16.57 1.06
C GLU A 65 -4.04 -15.44 0.48
N LEU A 66 -2.94 -15.08 1.15
CA LEU A 66 -1.99 -14.09 0.62
C LEU A 66 -1.25 -14.60 -0.62
N ALA A 67 -0.81 -15.87 -0.61
CA ALA A 67 -0.18 -16.48 -1.77
C ALA A 67 -1.14 -16.53 -2.97
N ALA A 68 -2.41 -16.87 -2.72
CA ALA A 68 -3.45 -16.89 -3.74
C ALA A 68 -3.70 -15.50 -4.33
N TYR A 69 -3.81 -14.47 -3.48
CA TYR A 69 -3.93 -13.08 -3.92
C TYR A 69 -2.74 -12.66 -4.79
N ALA A 70 -1.50 -12.96 -4.37
CA ALA A 70 -0.31 -12.64 -5.14
C ALA A 70 -0.27 -13.35 -6.51
N MET A 71 -0.75 -14.60 -6.58
CA MET A 71 -0.87 -15.33 -7.83
C MET A 71 -1.93 -14.74 -8.77
N LEU A 72 -3.08 -14.32 -8.25
CA LEU A 72 -4.12 -13.64 -9.05
C LEU A 72 -3.61 -12.32 -9.62
N VAL A 73 -2.99 -11.48 -8.79
CA VAL A 73 -2.36 -10.22 -9.23
C VAL A 73 -1.28 -10.47 -10.29
N ALA A 74 -0.58 -11.60 -10.21
CA ALA A 74 0.41 -12.03 -11.21
C ALA A 74 -0.20 -12.60 -12.51
N GLY A 75 -1.54 -12.67 -12.61
CA GLY A 75 -2.28 -13.19 -13.77
C GLY A 75 -2.41 -14.71 -13.82
N ALA A 76 -2.26 -15.40 -12.69
CA ALA A 76 -2.53 -16.84 -12.63
C ALA A 76 -4.04 -17.11 -12.81
N PRO A 77 -4.44 -18.20 -13.49
CA PRO A 77 -5.85 -18.53 -13.67
C PRO A 77 -6.55 -18.75 -12.33
N GLU A 78 -7.71 -18.11 -12.14
CA GLU A 78 -8.51 -18.24 -10.92
C GLU A 78 -8.91 -19.69 -10.62
N ASN A 79 -9.10 -20.52 -11.66
CA ASN A 79 -9.41 -21.94 -11.54
C ASN A 79 -8.24 -22.83 -11.05
N THR A 80 -7.08 -22.23 -10.72
CA THR A 80 -5.97 -22.96 -10.10
C THR A 80 -6.44 -23.53 -8.75
N PRO A 81 -6.25 -24.84 -8.47
CA PRO A 81 -6.82 -25.49 -7.28
C PRO A 81 -6.51 -24.82 -5.94
N VAL A 82 -5.28 -24.31 -5.78
CA VAL A 82 -4.84 -23.62 -4.55
C VAL A 82 -5.53 -22.27 -4.38
N ILE A 83 -5.81 -21.55 -5.48
CA ILE A 83 -6.53 -20.27 -5.48
C ILE A 83 -8.01 -20.51 -5.14
N GLN A 84 -8.65 -21.47 -5.81
CA GLN A 84 -10.04 -21.85 -5.50
C GLN A 84 -10.22 -22.32 -4.04
N ARG A 85 -9.19 -22.97 -3.47
CA ARG A 85 -9.18 -23.34 -2.05
C ARG A 85 -9.10 -22.11 -1.15
N ALA A 86 -8.24 -21.16 -1.47
CA ALA A 86 -8.12 -19.92 -0.72
C ALA A 86 -9.40 -19.09 -0.75
N ILE A 87 -10.01 -18.90 -1.93
CA ILE A 87 -11.27 -18.16 -2.11
C ILE A 87 -12.37 -18.79 -1.26
N ARG A 88 -12.56 -20.12 -1.36
CA ARG A 88 -13.57 -20.83 -0.56
C ARG A 88 -13.36 -20.64 0.94
N ARG A 89 -12.12 -20.76 1.42
CA ARG A 89 -11.82 -20.56 2.85
C ARG A 89 -12.12 -19.14 3.33
N ALA A 90 -11.77 -18.13 2.55
CA ALA A 90 -12.11 -16.73 2.86
C ALA A 90 -13.62 -16.54 2.96
N ARG A 91 -14.40 -17.15 2.06
CA ARG A 91 -15.87 -17.09 2.09
C ARG A 91 -16.49 -17.83 3.27
N GLU A 92 -15.97 -19.01 3.60
CA GLU A 92 -16.48 -19.85 4.70
C GLU A 92 -16.32 -19.21 6.09
N LYS A 93 -15.45 -18.19 6.23
CA LYS A 93 -15.34 -17.38 7.45
C LYS A 93 -16.49 -16.39 7.64
N VAL A 94 -17.35 -16.21 6.63
CA VAL A 94 -18.56 -15.40 6.72
C VAL A 94 -19.77 -16.30 6.93
N VAL A 95 -20.36 -16.24 8.12
CA VAL A 95 -21.57 -16.99 8.48
C VAL A 95 -22.64 -16.00 8.91
N ASP A 96 -23.84 -16.11 8.33
CA ASP A 96 -24.97 -15.22 8.58
C ASP A 96 -24.61 -13.72 8.43
N GLY A 97 -23.80 -13.40 7.42
CA GLY A 97 -23.35 -12.03 7.12
C GLY A 97 -22.34 -11.46 8.13
N LYS A 98 -21.80 -12.29 9.03
CA LYS A 98 -20.78 -11.91 10.00
C LYS A 98 -19.47 -12.61 9.69
N TYR A 99 -18.41 -11.83 9.58
CA TYR A 99 -17.06 -12.36 9.43
C TYR A 99 -16.50 -12.78 10.81
N ALA A 100 -15.99 -14.01 10.88
CA ALA A 100 -15.34 -14.56 12.04
C ALA A 100 -13.88 -14.87 11.73
N ALA A 101 -12.99 -13.92 12.05
CA ALA A 101 -11.56 -14.15 11.94
C ALA A 101 -11.13 -15.30 12.85
N LEU A 102 -10.16 -16.09 12.38
CA LEU A 102 -9.51 -17.12 13.17
C LEU A 102 -8.41 -16.48 14.05
N ARG A 103 -7.17 -16.94 13.92
CA ARG A 103 -6.07 -16.61 14.83
C ARG A 103 -5.41 -15.27 14.51
N HIS A 104 -5.44 -14.85 13.25
CA HIS A 104 -4.67 -13.69 12.79
C HIS A 104 -5.53 -12.44 12.57
N HIS A 105 -6.75 -12.43 13.13
CA HIS A 105 -7.63 -11.26 13.26
C HIS A 105 -7.61 -10.28 12.09
N ILE A 106 -6.89 -9.16 12.22
CA ILE A 106 -6.87 -8.06 11.27
C ILE A 106 -6.09 -8.39 10.01
N TYR A 107 -4.96 -9.08 10.15
CA TYR A 107 -4.16 -9.53 9.02
C TYR A 107 -4.98 -10.48 8.14
N GLU A 108 -5.62 -11.46 8.77
CA GLU A 108 -6.48 -12.42 8.07
C GLU A 108 -7.66 -11.75 7.36
N ALA A 109 -8.40 -10.89 8.09
CA ALA A 109 -9.51 -10.14 7.53
C ALA A 109 -9.09 -9.30 6.32
N ALA A 110 -7.96 -8.61 6.41
CA ALA A 110 -7.46 -7.78 5.32
C ALA A 110 -7.08 -8.60 4.09
N VAL A 111 -6.34 -9.70 4.28
CA VAL A 111 -5.92 -10.59 3.20
C VAL A 111 -7.14 -11.23 2.52
N ASP A 112 -8.13 -11.65 3.29
CA ASP A 112 -9.37 -12.22 2.74
C ASP A 112 -10.15 -11.19 1.90
N ALA A 113 -10.28 -9.95 2.37
CA ALA A 113 -10.92 -8.90 1.57
C ALA A 113 -10.17 -8.62 0.27
N MET A 114 -8.84 -8.55 0.32
CA MET A 114 -8.00 -8.34 -0.87
C MET A 114 -8.12 -9.51 -1.86
N LEU A 115 -8.10 -10.76 -1.36
CA LEU A 115 -8.24 -11.95 -2.20
C LEU A 115 -9.61 -11.98 -2.88
N LEU A 116 -10.69 -11.75 -2.14
CA LEU A 116 -12.04 -11.81 -2.67
C LEU A 116 -12.31 -10.68 -3.67
N GLU A 117 -11.78 -9.48 -3.42
CA GLU A 117 -11.89 -8.36 -4.36
C GLU A 117 -11.15 -8.63 -5.67
N GLU A 118 -9.93 -9.17 -5.59
CA GLU A 118 -9.13 -9.50 -6.77
C GLU A 118 -9.73 -10.68 -7.56
N ALA A 119 -10.34 -11.66 -6.89
CA ALA A 119 -10.98 -12.80 -7.55
C ALA A 119 -12.22 -12.37 -8.34
N ASP A 120 -13.22 -11.81 -7.66
CA ASP A 120 -14.38 -11.17 -8.28
C ASP A 120 -15.08 -10.27 -7.25
N ALA A 121 -14.76 -8.98 -7.29
CA ALA A 121 -15.32 -7.96 -6.41
C ALA A 121 -16.86 -7.92 -6.39
N LYS A 122 -17.52 -8.26 -7.50
CA LYS A 122 -18.99 -8.21 -7.59
C LYS A 122 -19.62 -9.48 -7.03
N GLU A 123 -19.07 -10.64 -7.36
CA GLU A 123 -19.55 -11.92 -6.86
C GLU A 123 -19.39 -12.03 -5.34
N HIS A 124 -18.25 -11.57 -4.81
CA HIS A 124 -17.91 -11.71 -3.39
C HIS A 124 -18.23 -10.46 -2.55
N GLN A 125 -18.99 -9.52 -3.10
CA GLN A 125 -19.33 -8.27 -2.43
C GLN A 125 -19.97 -8.47 -1.03
N PRO A 126 -20.90 -9.42 -0.82
CA PRO A 126 -21.49 -9.65 0.51
C PRO A 126 -20.47 -10.08 1.57
N GLU A 127 -19.54 -10.96 1.20
CA GLU A 127 -18.45 -11.41 2.06
C GLU A 127 -17.47 -10.28 2.36
N ILE A 128 -17.09 -9.51 1.34
CA ILE A 128 -16.22 -8.32 1.47
C ILE A 128 -16.86 -7.27 2.38
N GLU A 129 -18.18 -7.06 2.28
CA GLU A 129 -18.92 -6.15 3.16
C GLU A 129 -18.90 -6.63 4.61
N ALA A 130 -19.07 -7.93 4.86
CA ALA A 130 -18.99 -8.51 6.19
C ALA A 130 -17.59 -8.35 6.81
N ILE A 131 -16.53 -8.55 6.00
CA ILE A 131 -15.14 -8.33 6.39
C ILE A 131 -14.89 -6.85 6.70
N ALA A 132 -15.38 -5.93 5.86
CA ALA A 132 -15.24 -4.50 6.08
C ALA A 132 -15.91 -4.07 7.39
N ARG A 133 -17.14 -4.56 7.68
CA ARG A 133 -17.81 -4.32 8.97
C ARG A 133 -16.96 -4.80 10.15
N TYR A 134 -16.35 -5.97 10.02
CA TYR A 134 -15.43 -6.47 11.05
C TYR A 134 -14.23 -5.53 11.22
N LEU A 135 -13.52 -5.19 10.15
CA LEU A 135 -12.36 -4.28 10.21
C LEU A 135 -12.71 -2.92 10.82
N VAL A 136 -13.82 -2.30 10.42
CA VAL A 136 -14.32 -1.04 11.00
C VAL A 136 -14.61 -1.19 12.49
N SER A 137 -15.20 -2.31 12.91
CA SER A 137 -15.51 -2.58 14.33
C SER A 137 -14.26 -2.79 15.20
N LYS A 138 -13.12 -3.13 14.57
CA LYS A 138 -11.86 -3.39 15.25
C LYS A 138 -10.88 -2.22 15.20
N GLN A 139 -11.20 -1.13 14.49
CA GLN A 139 -10.36 0.05 14.54
C GLN A 139 -10.44 0.68 15.93
N ASP A 140 -9.30 0.94 16.55
CA ASP A 140 -9.23 1.69 17.79
C ASP A 140 -9.73 3.13 17.57
N PRO A 141 -10.40 3.77 18.55
CA PRO A 141 -10.78 5.18 18.46
C PRO A 141 -9.63 6.12 18.07
N GLU A 142 -8.39 5.79 18.42
CA GLU A 142 -7.19 6.55 18.04
C GLU A 142 -6.81 6.39 16.56
N GLY A 143 -7.26 5.32 15.90
CA GLY A 143 -7.17 5.13 14.45
C GLY A 143 -6.31 3.97 13.95
N TYR A 144 -5.70 3.21 14.86
CA TYR A 144 -4.89 2.04 14.54
C TYR A 144 -5.67 0.73 14.62
N TRP A 145 -5.01 -0.35 14.22
CA TRP A 145 -5.44 -1.71 14.50
C TRP A 145 -4.38 -2.46 15.31
N GLU A 146 -4.84 -3.38 16.15
CA GLU A 146 -3.97 -4.21 16.98
C GLU A 146 -4.61 -5.59 17.21
N TYR A 147 -3.80 -6.58 17.59
CA TYR A 147 -4.28 -7.89 18.02
C TYR A 147 -4.87 -7.83 19.44
N PRO A 148 -5.96 -8.56 19.75
CA PRO A 148 -6.65 -8.47 21.05
C PRO A 148 -5.77 -8.74 22.28
N PHE A 149 -4.72 -9.56 22.13
CA PHE A 149 -3.80 -9.93 23.20
C PHE A 149 -2.61 -8.97 23.33
N ARG A 150 -2.59 -7.90 22.54
CA ARG A 150 -1.55 -6.87 22.56
C ARG A 150 -2.23 -5.52 22.81
N LYS A 151 -1.62 -4.72 23.69
CA LYS A 151 -2.08 -3.37 24.03
C LYS A 151 -0.88 -2.44 24.12
N VAL A 152 -0.20 -2.25 22.98
CA VAL A 152 0.93 -1.33 22.86
C VAL A 152 0.56 -0.02 22.15
N GLY A 153 -0.70 0.15 21.74
CA GLY A 153 -1.18 1.37 21.07
C GLY A 153 -1.14 1.28 19.54
N GLY A 154 -1.11 0.05 19.02
CA GLY A 154 -1.04 -0.23 17.60
C GLY A 154 0.37 -0.44 17.03
N ASP A 155 0.40 -1.06 15.86
CA ASP A 155 1.60 -1.21 15.04
C ASP A 155 1.34 -0.78 13.60
N THR A 156 2.38 -0.23 12.95
CA THR A 156 2.26 0.34 11.61
C THR A 156 1.91 -0.73 10.57
N SER A 157 2.35 -1.97 10.78
CA SER A 157 2.12 -3.06 9.84
C SER A 157 0.68 -3.54 9.84
N ILE A 158 0.10 -3.82 11.01
CA ILE A 158 -1.29 -4.29 11.15
C ILE A 158 -2.26 -3.16 10.84
N THR A 159 -1.90 -1.93 11.18
CA THR A 159 -2.66 -0.75 10.75
C THR A 159 -2.70 -0.62 9.23
N GLN A 160 -1.58 -0.89 8.54
CA GLN A 160 -1.56 -0.97 7.08
C GLN A 160 -2.48 -2.07 6.55
N TYR A 161 -2.49 -3.26 7.13
CA TYR A 161 -3.42 -4.32 6.69
C TYR A 161 -4.88 -3.90 6.87
N GLY A 162 -5.24 -3.29 8.01
CA GLY A 162 -6.57 -2.72 8.21
C GLY A 162 -6.96 -1.73 7.09
N ALA A 163 -6.04 -0.85 6.70
CA ALA A 163 -6.23 0.09 5.60
C ALA A 163 -6.39 -0.62 4.23
N LEU A 164 -5.53 -1.60 3.92
CA LEU A 164 -5.56 -2.34 2.65
C LEU A 164 -6.86 -3.14 2.49
N GLY A 165 -7.31 -3.83 3.54
CA GLY A 165 -8.55 -4.59 3.51
C GLY A 165 -9.78 -3.71 3.29
N LEU A 166 -9.83 -2.56 3.97
CA LEU A 166 -10.89 -1.57 3.75
C LEU A 166 -10.82 -0.93 2.36
N TRP A 167 -9.61 -0.71 1.83
CA TRP A 167 -9.44 -0.15 0.50
C TRP A 167 -9.93 -1.13 -0.58
N ALA A 168 -9.62 -2.43 -0.45
CA ALA A 168 -10.21 -3.48 -1.28
C ALA A 168 -11.75 -3.46 -1.20
N ALA A 169 -12.31 -3.31 0.01
CA ALA A 169 -13.76 -3.21 0.16
C ALA A 169 -14.36 -2.01 -0.58
N THR A 170 -13.73 -0.84 -0.54
CA THR A 170 -14.20 0.34 -1.28
C THR A 170 -14.17 0.15 -2.80
N ARG A 171 -13.14 -0.54 -3.34
CA ARG A 171 -13.08 -0.88 -4.77
C ARG A 171 -14.17 -1.88 -5.19
N SER A 172 -14.69 -2.65 -4.24
CA SER A 172 -15.87 -3.53 -4.41
C SER A 172 -17.21 -2.81 -4.23
N GLY A 173 -17.21 -1.48 -4.07
CA GLY A 173 -18.42 -0.68 -3.87
C GLY A 173 -18.96 -0.66 -2.43
N VAL A 174 -18.23 -1.23 -1.46
CA VAL A 174 -18.60 -1.16 -0.04
C VAL A 174 -18.31 0.24 0.50
N LYS A 175 -19.28 0.83 1.20
CA LYS A 175 -19.13 2.14 1.83
C LYS A 175 -18.44 2.02 3.19
N VAL A 176 -17.23 2.56 3.29
CA VAL A 176 -16.50 2.69 4.56
C VAL A 176 -16.74 4.08 5.16
N PRO A 177 -17.12 4.21 6.45
CA PRO A 177 -17.35 5.52 7.06
C PRO A 177 -16.11 6.42 7.01
N ILE A 178 -16.26 7.69 6.60
CA ILE A 178 -15.14 8.64 6.43
C ILE A 178 -14.25 8.79 7.67
N ARG A 179 -14.84 8.67 8.87
CA ARG A 179 -14.14 8.72 10.16
C ARG A 179 -13.01 7.68 10.28
N VAL A 180 -13.12 6.56 9.56
CA VAL A 180 -12.13 5.48 9.61
C VAL A 180 -10.83 5.93 8.95
N TRP A 181 -10.94 6.62 7.81
CA TRP A 181 -9.82 7.17 7.08
C TRP A 181 -9.18 8.37 7.78
N ASP A 182 -10.00 9.25 8.36
CA ASP A 182 -9.53 10.39 9.14
C ASP A 182 -8.72 9.95 10.36
N ARG A 183 -9.24 8.97 11.11
CA ARG A 183 -8.52 8.39 12.26
C ARG A 183 -7.22 7.68 11.85
N LEU A 184 -7.25 6.91 10.77
CA LEU A 184 -6.05 6.25 10.22
C LEU A 184 -4.96 7.28 9.91
N GLY A 185 -5.29 8.32 9.16
CA GLY A 185 -4.35 9.40 8.84
C GLY A 185 -3.84 10.09 10.09
N GLY A 186 -4.71 10.33 11.07
CA GLY A 186 -4.37 11.03 12.30
C GLY A 186 -3.39 10.23 13.15
N TRP A 187 -3.61 8.93 13.31
CA TRP A 187 -2.68 8.08 14.05
C TRP A 187 -1.31 8.00 13.37
N LEU A 188 -1.28 7.80 12.05
CA LEU A 188 -0.03 7.72 11.28
C LEU A 188 0.79 9.00 11.37
N LEU A 189 0.15 10.17 11.28
CA LEU A 189 0.84 11.46 11.43
C LEU A 189 1.33 11.69 12.87
N ARG A 190 0.52 11.36 13.89
CA ARG A 190 0.93 11.51 15.30
C ARG A 190 2.09 10.58 15.68
N THR A 191 2.21 9.44 14.99
CA THR A 191 3.21 8.39 15.28
C THR A 191 4.40 8.38 14.32
N GLN A 192 4.41 9.27 13.32
CA GLN A 192 5.55 9.46 12.43
C GLN A 192 6.77 9.93 13.22
N LEU A 193 7.94 9.36 12.92
CA LEU A 193 9.18 9.72 13.58
C LEU A 193 9.66 11.10 13.12
N LYS A 194 10.51 11.74 13.92
CA LYS A 194 11.03 13.10 13.65
C LYS A 194 11.79 13.22 12.33
N ASP A 195 12.35 12.12 11.83
CA ASP A 195 13.06 12.04 10.55
C ASP A 195 12.12 11.76 9.35
N GLY A 196 10.80 11.74 9.59
CA GLY A 196 9.78 11.38 8.60
C GLY A 196 9.61 9.87 8.40
N GLY A 197 10.42 9.05 9.07
CA GLY A 197 10.33 7.60 9.04
C GLY A 197 9.15 7.06 9.85
N PHE A 198 8.95 5.75 9.73
CA PHE A 198 7.92 5.04 10.49
C PHE A 198 8.57 3.85 11.20
N ALA A 199 8.18 3.66 12.45
CA ALA A 199 8.57 2.51 13.25
C ALA A 199 7.60 1.35 13.06
N TYR A 200 8.00 0.14 13.45
CA TYR A 200 7.05 -0.97 13.56
C TYR A 200 6.10 -0.74 14.73
N TRP A 201 6.66 -0.43 15.90
CA TRP A 201 5.94 -0.09 17.13
C TRP A 201 6.30 1.33 17.59
N PRO A 202 5.63 2.37 17.06
CA PRO A 202 5.97 3.75 17.38
C PRO A 202 5.52 4.15 18.79
N VAL A 203 4.54 3.45 19.36
CA VAL A 203 3.94 3.70 20.68
C VAL A 203 4.05 2.49 21.60
N GLY A 204 3.83 2.72 22.90
CA GLY A 204 3.85 1.70 23.95
C GLY A 204 5.20 1.57 24.68
N THR A 205 5.22 0.76 25.74
CA THR A 205 6.42 0.42 26.52
C THR A 205 6.97 -0.92 26.03
N ASN A 206 7.45 -0.96 24.79
CA ASN A 206 8.12 -2.15 24.32
C ASN A 206 9.61 -2.13 24.72
N ASP A 207 10.10 -3.22 25.31
CA ASP A 207 11.46 -3.36 25.84
C ASP A 207 12.54 -3.46 24.75
N ASN A 208 12.13 -3.66 23.49
CA ASN A 208 13.05 -3.68 22.36
C ASN A 208 13.05 -2.33 21.62
N PRO A 209 14.08 -1.48 21.83
CA PRO A 209 14.18 -0.16 21.21
C PRO A 209 14.29 -0.23 19.67
N ALA A 210 14.84 -1.31 19.11
CA ALA A 210 14.96 -1.49 17.65
C ALA A 210 13.61 -1.55 16.93
N ARG A 211 12.50 -1.78 17.66
CA ARG A 211 11.15 -1.75 17.08
C ARG A 211 10.58 -0.33 16.93
N ARG A 212 11.23 0.66 17.56
CA ARG A 212 10.91 2.09 17.48
C ARG A 212 11.77 2.84 16.47
N GLU A 213 12.78 2.17 15.91
CA GLU A 213 13.63 2.73 14.88
C GLU A 213 12.92 2.77 13.51
N PRO A 214 13.26 3.74 12.65
CA PRO A 214 12.74 3.81 11.30
C PRO A 214 13.09 2.56 10.51
N ARG A 215 12.12 2.02 9.74
CA ARG A 215 12.33 0.87 8.85
C ARG A 215 11.79 1.17 7.46
N HIS A 216 12.53 0.80 6.42
CA HIS A 216 12.13 0.99 5.03
C HIS A 216 10.75 0.39 4.70
N SER A 217 10.45 -0.80 5.19
CA SER A 217 9.14 -1.45 5.01
C SER A 217 8.02 -0.70 5.73
N MET A 218 8.30 -0.13 6.91
CA MET A 218 7.33 0.67 7.65
C MET A 218 7.13 2.04 7.03
N ALA A 219 8.15 2.61 6.39
CA ALA A 219 8.00 3.82 5.59
C ALA A 219 7.05 3.58 4.41
N ALA A 220 7.21 2.47 3.68
CA ALA A 220 6.27 2.07 2.64
C ALA A 220 4.85 1.86 3.20
N ALA A 221 4.74 1.21 4.36
CA ALA A 221 3.46 0.96 5.03
C ALA A 221 2.74 2.25 5.45
N GLY A 222 3.45 3.14 6.14
CA GLY A 222 2.91 4.42 6.62
C GLY A 222 2.52 5.34 5.48
N VAL A 223 3.42 5.55 4.52
CA VAL A 223 3.15 6.43 3.35
C VAL A 223 2.03 5.85 2.49
N GLY A 224 2.05 4.55 2.19
CA GLY A 224 0.99 3.91 1.41
C GLY A 224 -0.39 4.05 2.08
N SER A 225 -0.44 3.86 3.41
CA SER A 225 -1.69 4.01 4.17
C SER A 225 -2.16 5.46 4.24
N LEU A 226 -1.24 6.44 4.34
CA LEU A 226 -1.57 7.87 4.25
C LEU A 226 -2.14 8.23 2.87
N LEU A 227 -1.59 7.66 1.80
CA LEU A 227 -2.12 7.87 0.45
C LEU A 227 -3.53 7.29 0.30
N ILE A 228 -3.79 6.09 0.83
CA ILE A 228 -5.14 5.51 0.87
C ILE A 228 -6.10 6.41 1.66
N ALA A 229 -5.71 6.86 2.86
CA ALA A 229 -6.52 7.78 3.65
C ALA A 229 -6.81 9.07 2.88
N ARG A 230 -5.80 9.64 2.21
CA ARG A 230 -5.94 10.85 1.39
C ARG A 230 -6.94 10.66 0.25
N LEU A 231 -6.89 9.53 -0.46
CA LEU A 231 -7.82 9.25 -1.56
C LEU A 231 -9.27 9.39 -1.09
N HIS A 232 -9.61 8.75 0.04
CA HIS A 232 -10.98 8.76 0.55
C HIS A 232 -11.36 10.06 1.28
N LEU A 233 -10.41 10.77 1.88
CA LEU A 233 -10.65 12.10 2.47
C LEU A 233 -10.82 13.19 1.41
N ALA A 234 -10.22 13.02 0.23
CA ALA A 234 -10.30 13.94 -0.90
C ALA A 234 -11.47 13.67 -1.86
N GLU A 235 -12.08 12.48 -1.81
CA GLU A 235 -13.21 12.10 -2.67
C GLU A 235 -14.33 13.16 -2.62
N GLY A 236 -14.50 13.89 -3.73
CA GLY A 236 -15.47 14.98 -3.90
C GLY A 236 -14.91 16.40 -3.85
N LYS A 237 -13.59 16.59 -3.69
CA LYS A 237 -12.93 17.91 -3.70
C LYS A 237 -11.71 17.92 -4.62
N GLU A 238 -11.70 18.79 -5.63
CA GLU A 238 -10.48 19.11 -6.37
C GLU A 238 -9.44 19.69 -5.40
N TRP A 239 -8.21 19.16 -5.44
CA TRP A 239 -7.09 19.75 -4.73
C TRP A 239 -6.66 21.01 -5.49
N SER A 240 -6.81 22.17 -4.85
CA SER A 240 -6.25 23.45 -5.30
C SER A 240 -5.19 23.91 -4.27
N PRO A 241 -3.96 24.26 -4.69
CA PRO A 241 -2.98 24.92 -3.83
C PRO A 241 -3.46 26.28 -3.30
N ALA A 242 -4.49 26.86 -3.93
CA ALA A 242 -5.04 28.15 -3.57
C ALA A 242 -6.40 27.97 -2.89
N GLU A 243 -6.62 28.76 -1.83
CA GLU A 243 -7.91 29.02 -1.16
C GLU A 243 -8.21 28.19 0.08
N ARG A 244 -7.39 28.37 1.12
CA ARG A 244 -7.87 28.38 2.50
C ARG A 244 -8.97 29.46 2.60
N LYS A 245 -10.25 29.09 2.64
CA LYS A 245 -11.31 30.04 3.01
C LYS A 245 -11.15 30.38 4.49
N LYS A 246 -10.66 31.59 4.76
CA LYS A 246 -10.49 32.15 6.11
C LYS A 246 -11.82 32.03 6.89
N GLY A 247 -11.86 31.19 7.94
CA GLY A 247 -13.01 31.06 8.84
C GLY A 247 -13.87 29.78 8.73
N SER A 248 -13.39 28.71 8.08
CA SER A 248 -14.09 27.40 8.05
C SER A 248 -13.52 26.42 9.08
N ASP A 249 -14.29 26.05 10.11
CA ASP A 249 -13.93 25.01 11.09
C ASP A 249 -13.95 23.57 10.52
N LYS A 250 -14.35 23.40 9.25
CA LYS A 250 -14.38 22.08 8.58
C LYS A 250 -13.18 21.93 7.67
N LEU A 251 -12.28 21.00 8.02
CA LEU A 251 -11.12 20.64 7.23
C LEU A 251 -11.54 19.96 5.91
N ALA A 252 -10.96 20.40 4.79
CA ALA A 252 -11.28 19.90 3.46
C ALA A 252 -10.76 18.47 3.24
N LEU A 253 -9.59 18.15 3.81
CA LEU A 253 -8.89 16.87 3.70
C LEU A 253 -8.71 16.17 5.06
N GLY A 254 -9.51 16.55 6.07
CA GLY A 254 -9.33 16.09 7.44
C GLY A 254 -7.93 16.41 7.97
N VAL A 255 -7.35 15.50 8.73
CA VAL A 255 -5.99 15.64 9.30
C VAL A 255 -4.86 15.73 8.26
N LEU A 256 -5.12 15.46 6.98
CA LEU A 256 -4.12 15.53 5.90
C LEU A 256 -4.13 16.88 5.15
N GLU A 257 -4.91 17.85 5.63
CA GLU A 257 -4.88 19.21 5.10
C GLU A 257 -3.58 19.92 5.51
N ALA A 258 -2.88 20.53 4.54
CA ALA A 258 -1.68 21.30 4.82
C ALA A 258 -2.05 22.51 5.71
N VAL A 259 -1.38 22.64 6.85
CA VAL A 259 -1.45 23.84 7.69
C VAL A 259 -0.35 24.77 7.20
N GLU A 260 -0.67 26.02 6.84
CA GLU A 260 0.37 27.04 6.64
C GLU A 260 1.15 27.16 7.94
N GLU A 261 2.47 27.01 7.88
CA GLU A 261 3.37 27.31 9.00
C GLU A 261 3.26 28.82 9.30
N GLU A 262 3.02 29.17 10.57
CA GLU A 262 3.05 30.57 11.06
C GLU A 262 4.47 31.15 11.06
#